data_AF-D5UV96-F1
#
_entry.id   AF-D5UV96-F1
#
_cell.length_a   1.000
_cell.length_b   1.000
_cell.length_c   1.000
_cell.angle_alpha   90.00
_cell.angle_beta   90.00
_cell.angle_gamma   90.00
#
_symmetry.space_group_name_H-M   'P 1'
#
loop_
_entity.id
_entity.type
_entity.pdbx_description
1 polymer ?
#
loop_
_entity_poly.entity_id
_entity_poly.type
_entity_poly.pdbx_seq_one_letter_code
_entity_poly.pdbx_strand_id
1 'polypeptide(L)'
;MSQASPSRPLSERLRFLFDYVYPRGREPFTPTEAVDAIRRAGGSMTTGHLSQLMSGKRANPGLGVLLELAGFFHVPLDYFADDELSEQIRSDIIAGAAVRDSGNRGVAARRYDPYRRYAEWTAGS
;
A
#
# COMPACT_ATOMS: atom_id res chain seq x y z
N MET A 1 -6.70 31.17 5.92
CA MET A 1 -5.40 30.50 5.76
C MET A 1 -5.56 29.08 6.28
N SER A 2 -5.94 28.13 5.41
CA SER A 2 -6.10 26.74 5.80
C SER A 2 -4.72 26.16 6.08
N GLN A 3 -4.48 25.69 7.30
CA GLN A 3 -3.27 24.93 7.62
C GLN A 3 -3.26 23.69 6.72
N ALA A 4 -2.25 23.61 5.84
CA ALA A 4 -1.86 22.33 5.29
C ALA A 4 -1.30 21.53 6.48
N SER A 5 -2.03 20.48 6.91
CA SER A 5 -1.45 19.45 7.77
C SER A 5 -0.10 19.03 7.17
N PRO A 6 0.96 18.85 7.96
CA PRO A 6 2.26 18.48 7.40
C PRO A 6 2.10 17.18 6.60
N SER A 7 2.41 17.25 5.30
CA SER A 7 2.38 16.12 4.38
C SER A 7 3.19 14.97 4.97
N ARG A 8 2.56 13.82 5.22
CA ARG A 8 3.27 12.67 5.79
C ARG A 8 4.37 12.19 4.84
N PRO A 9 5.59 11.90 5.33
CA PRO A 9 6.65 11.42 4.47
C PRO A 9 6.28 10.06 3.88
N LEU A 10 6.76 9.79 2.66
CA LEU A 10 6.57 8.52 1.95
C LEU A 10 6.87 7.30 2.85
N SER A 11 7.92 7.40 3.67
CA SER A 11 8.36 6.35 4.57
C SER A 11 7.30 5.97 5.61
N GLU A 12 6.52 6.94 6.11
CA GLU A 12 5.42 6.72 7.05
C GLU A 12 4.21 6.11 6.35
N ARG A 13 3.91 6.56 5.12
CA ARG A 13 2.87 5.97 4.28
C ARG A 13 3.17 4.50 3.96
N LEU A 14 4.42 4.19 3.59
CA LEU A 14 4.85 2.81 3.32
C LEU A 14 4.72 1.92 4.54
N ARG A 15 5.25 2.36 5.69
CA ARG A 15 5.18 1.59 6.93
C ARG A 15 3.75 1.24 7.31
N PHE A 16 2.85 2.20 7.19
CA PHE A 16 1.43 1.95 7.43
C PHE A 16 0.84 0.88 6.50
N LEU A 17 1.21 0.86 5.22
CA LEU A 17 0.72 -0.20 4.32
C LEU A 17 1.25 -1.57 4.75
N PHE A 18 2.51 -1.68 5.17
CA PHE A 18 3.05 -2.92 5.73
C PHE A 18 2.30 -3.35 7.00
N ASP A 19 1.97 -2.41 7.87
CA ASP A 19 1.37 -2.67 9.18
C ASP A 19 -0.14 -3.00 9.11
N TYR A 20 -0.84 -2.61 8.03
CA TYR A 20 -2.30 -2.72 7.96
C TYR A 20 -2.84 -3.40 6.69
N VAL A 21 -2.04 -3.59 5.64
CA VAL A 21 -2.47 -4.16 4.36
C VAL A 21 -1.81 -5.52 4.15
N TYR A 22 -2.42 -6.57 4.71
CA TYR A 22 -2.01 -7.95 4.52
C TYR A 22 -3.20 -8.92 4.59
N PRO A 23 -3.11 -10.12 3.96
CA PRO A 23 -4.18 -11.12 3.99
C PRO A 23 -4.55 -11.59 5.41
N ARG A 24 -5.77 -12.08 5.59
CA ARG A 24 -6.25 -12.60 6.89
C ARG A 24 -5.50 -13.87 7.29
N GLY A 25 -5.26 -14.02 8.59
CA GLY A 25 -4.67 -15.24 9.17
C GLY A 25 -3.16 -15.38 8.96
N ARG A 26 -2.48 -14.29 8.60
CA ARG A 26 -1.02 -14.23 8.51
C ARG A 26 -0.49 -12.95 9.16
N GLU A 27 0.80 -12.97 9.41
CA GLU A 27 1.55 -11.80 9.87
C GLU A 27 1.71 -10.75 8.74
N PRO A 28 2.01 -9.49 9.12
CA PRO A 28 2.40 -8.44 8.20
C PRO A 28 3.48 -8.89 7.20
N PHE A 29 3.48 -8.30 6.01
CA PHE A 29 4.52 -8.61 5.03
C PHE A 29 5.89 -8.19 5.54
N THR A 30 6.91 -9.02 5.28
CA THR A 30 8.29 -8.56 5.43
C THR A 30 8.73 -7.79 4.18
N PRO A 31 9.74 -6.89 4.29
CA PRO A 31 10.30 -6.23 3.10
C PRO A 31 10.80 -7.21 2.04
N THR A 32 11.35 -8.35 2.46
CA THR A 32 11.82 -9.41 1.56
C THR A 32 10.65 -10.06 0.81
N GLU A 33 9.57 -10.41 1.51
CA GLU A 33 8.38 -10.99 0.87
C GLU A 33 7.76 -10.05 -0.16
N ALA A 34 7.67 -8.76 0.15
CA ALA A 34 7.14 -7.75 -0.76
C ALA A 34 8.00 -7.65 -2.03
N VAL A 35 9.32 -7.59 -1.87
CA VAL A 35 10.27 -7.55 -3.00
C VAL A 35 10.16 -8.80 -3.86
N ASP A 36 10.09 -9.98 -3.26
CA ASP A 36 9.98 -11.23 -4.00
C ASP A 36 8.65 -11.30 -4.77
N ALA A 37 7.56 -10.81 -4.19
CA ALA A 37 6.28 -10.71 -4.88
C ALA A 37 6.33 -9.73 -6.07
N ILE A 38 6.91 -8.54 -5.87
CA ILE A 38 7.08 -7.54 -6.92
C ILE A 38 7.93 -8.09 -8.07
N ARG A 39 9.02 -8.81 -7.75
CA ARG A 39 9.89 -9.43 -8.76
C ARG A 39 9.20 -10.54 -9.54
N ARG A 40 8.40 -11.39 -8.88
CA ARG A 40 7.58 -12.40 -9.56
C ARG A 40 6.58 -11.77 -10.52
N ALA A 41 6.12 -10.55 -10.23
CA ALA A 41 5.25 -9.75 -11.08
C ALA A 41 6.01 -9.00 -12.21
N GLY A 42 7.32 -9.24 -12.39
CA GLY A 42 8.13 -8.58 -13.42
C GLY A 42 8.72 -7.22 -13.00
N GLY A 43 8.56 -6.83 -11.74
CA GLY A 43 9.14 -5.62 -11.18
C GLY A 43 10.64 -5.75 -10.89
N SER A 44 11.27 -4.59 -10.65
CA SER A 44 12.73 -4.43 -10.48
C SER A 44 13.15 -4.11 -9.04
N MET A 45 12.19 -3.98 -8.12
CA MET A 45 12.44 -3.66 -6.71
C MET A 45 13.51 -4.56 -6.06
N THR A 46 14.26 -3.99 -5.12
CA THR A 46 15.22 -4.71 -4.27
C THR A 46 14.97 -4.44 -2.79
N THR A 47 15.33 -5.37 -1.91
CA THR A 47 15.15 -5.24 -0.45
C THR A 47 15.96 -4.08 0.13
N GLY A 48 17.15 -3.82 -0.43
CA GLY A 48 17.98 -2.66 -0.05
C GLY A 48 17.29 -1.35 -0.40
N HIS A 49 16.71 -1.25 -1.60
CA HIS A 49 15.99 -0.05 -2.01
C HIS A 49 14.73 0.17 -1.18
N LEU A 50 13.92 -0.88 -0.97
CA LEU A 50 12.73 -0.81 -0.14
C LEU A 50 13.05 -0.37 1.30
N SER A 51 14.09 -0.94 1.91
CA SER A 51 14.56 -0.53 3.25
C SER A 51 14.98 0.95 3.31
N GLN A 52 15.59 1.47 2.25
CA GLN A 52 15.94 2.90 2.16
C GLN A 52 14.70 3.80 2.08
N LEU A 53 13.65 3.37 1.38
CA LEU A 53 12.37 4.07 1.32
C LEU A 53 11.66 4.04 2.67
N MET A 54 11.57 2.86 3.30
CA MET A 54 10.92 2.70 4.62
C MET A 54 11.62 3.48 5.73
N SER A 55 12.96 3.60 5.68
CA SER A 55 13.73 4.41 6.63
C SER A 55 13.67 5.91 6.36
N GLY A 56 13.20 6.33 5.19
CA GLY A 56 13.19 7.74 4.78
C GLY A 56 14.56 8.29 4.37
N LYS A 57 15.62 7.46 4.33
CA LYS A 57 16.95 7.85 3.85
C LYS A 57 16.94 8.23 2.38
N ARG A 58 16.00 7.67 1.60
CA ARG A 58 15.66 8.11 0.25
C ARG A 58 14.17 8.45 0.22
N ALA A 59 13.86 9.73 0.03
CA ALA A 59 12.49 10.21 0.05
C ALA A 59 11.82 10.28 -1.33
N ASN A 60 12.60 10.16 -2.42
CA ASN A 60 12.12 10.40 -3.78
C ASN A 60 12.37 9.19 -4.70
N PRO A 61 11.55 8.14 -4.64
CA PRO A 61 11.58 7.06 -5.63
C PRO A 61 11.10 7.56 -6.99
N GLY A 62 11.59 6.94 -8.07
CA GLY A 62 11.02 7.16 -9.40
C GLY A 62 9.61 6.61 -9.55
N LEU A 63 8.88 7.07 -10.57
CA LEU A 63 7.50 6.64 -10.85
C LEU A 63 7.34 5.11 -10.96
N GLY A 64 8.29 4.41 -11.60
CA GLY A 64 8.22 2.95 -11.74
C GLY A 64 8.19 2.22 -10.39
N VAL A 65 8.97 2.71 -9.43
CA VAL A 65 9.05 2.14 -8.07
C VAL A 65 7.74 2.39 -7.31
N LEU A 66 7.14 3.57 -7.48
CA LEU A 66 5.83 3.87 -6.89
C LEU A 66 4.71 3.02 -7.52
N LEU A 67 4.76 2.76 -8.82
CA LEU A 67 3.81 1.86 -9.51
C LEU A 67 3.93 0.41 -9.01
N GLU A 68 5.16 -0.09 -8.84
CA GLU A 68 5.41 -1.42 -8.27
C GLU A 68 4.83 -1.55 -6.84
N LEU A 69 5.03 -0.53 -6.00
CA LEU A 69 4.51 -0.49 -4.64
C LEU A 69 2.97 -0.34 -4.60
N ALA A 70 2.42 0.53 -5.44
CA ALA A 70 0.98 0.71 -5.60
C ALA A 70 0.30 -0.58 -6.02
N GLY A 71 0.88 -1.29 -6.99
CA GLY A 71 0.41 -2.59 -7.46
C GLY A 71 0.46 -3.67 -6.38
N PHE A 72 1.56 -3.74 -5.63
CA PHE A 72 1.71 -4.72 -4.54
C PHE A 72 0.71 -4.51 -3.40
N PHE A 73 0.52 -3.27 -2.94
CA PHE A 73 -0.40 -2.94 -1.84
C PHE A 73 -1.84 -2.74 -2.29
N HIS A 74 -2.11 -2.79 -3.60
CA HIS A 74 -3.40 -2.47 -4.18
C HIS A 74 -3.94 -1.12 -3.70
N VAL A 75 -3.12 -0.08 -3.79
CA VAL A 75 -3.50 1.31 -3.54
C VAL A 75 -3.33 2.12 -4.82
N PRO A 76 -4.13 3.20 -5.05
CA PRO A 76 -3.88 4.10 -6.16
C PRO A 76 -2.52 4.79 -6.00
N LEU A 77 -1.85 5.08 -7.12
CA LEU A 77 -0.56 5.76 -7.13
C LEU A 77 -0.59 7.09 -6.37
N ASP A 78 -1.70 7.81 -6.51
CA ASP A 78 -1.95 9.12 -5.88
C ASP A 78 -1.87 9.05 -4.34
N TYR A 79 -2.03 7.87 -3.74
CA TYR A 79 -1.79 7.66 -2.30
C TYR A 79 -0.42 8.16 -1.85
N PHE A 80 0.60 8.05 -2.70
CA PHE A 80 1.96 8.46 -2.36
C PHE A 80 2.24 9.96 -2.56
N ALA A 81 1.34 10.71 -3.21
CA ALA A 81 1.57 12.10 -3.60
C ALA A 81 0.50 13.07 -3.08
N ASP A 82 -0.75 12.62 -2.95
CA ASP A 82 -1.89 13.42 -2.49
C ASP A 82 -2.14 13.15 -1.00
N ASP A 83 -2.06 14.20 -0.19
CA ASP A 83 -2.24 14.11 1.26
C ASP A 83 -3.69 13.81 1.65
N GLU A 84 -4.66 14.43 0.99
CA GLU A 84 -6.08 14.29 1.32
C GLU A 84 -6.55 12.88 0.97
N LEU A 85 -6.20 12.39 -0.22
CA LEU A 85 -6.49 11.03 -0.65
C LEU A 85 -5.77 10.00 0.23
N SER A 86 -4.51 10.25 0.58
CA SER A 86 -3.75 9.39 1.49
C SER A 86 -4.47 9.21 2.82
N GLU A 87 -4.92 10.31 3.43
CA GLU A 87 -5.64 10.25 4.71
C GLU A 87 -7.00 9.54 4.58
N GLN A 88 -7.73 9.79 3.49
CA GLN A 88 -8.98 9.08 3.22
C GLN A 88 -8.76 7.56 3.15
N ILE A 89 -7.79 7.12 2.36
CA ILE A 89 -7.47 5.69 2.19
C ILE A 89 -6.99 5.08 3.51
N ARG A 90 -6.15 5.78 4.28
CA ARG A 90 -5.74 5.30 5.61
C ARG A 90 -6.93 5.12 6.54
N SER A 91 -7.84 6.10 6.57
CA SER A 91 -9.06 6.03 7.39
C SER A 91 -9.90 4.80 7.01
N ASP A 92 -10.09 4.56 5.71
CA ASP A 92 -10.82 3.40 5.20
C ASP A 92 -10.13 2.06 5.56
N ILE A 93 -8.79 2.00 5.47
CA ILE A 93 -8.00 0.83 5.85
C ILE A 93 -8.17 0.53 7.35
N ILE A 94 -8.05 1.56 8.21
CA ILE A 94 -8.20 1.43 9.67
C ILE A 94 -9.63 1.04 10.03
N ALA A 95 -10.63 1.70 9.46
CA ALA A 95 -12.04 1.40 9.70
C ALA A 95 -12.36 -0.03 9.28
N GLY A 96 -11.85 -0.46 8.12
CA GLY A 96 -11.97 -1.84 7.69
C GLY A 96 -11.23 -2.81 8.62
N ALA A 97 -10.03 -2.49 9.10
CA ALA A 97 -9.27 -3.32 10.04
C ALA A 97 -9.99 -3.47 11.40
N ALA A 98 -10.60 -2.40 11.92
CA ALA A 98 -11.38 -2.43 13.15
C ALA A 98 -12.65 -3.30 13.05
N VAL A 99 -13.33 -3.28 11.89
CA VAL A 99 -14.46 -4.19 11.60
C VAL A 99 -13.98 -5.65 11.44
N ARG A 100 -12.72 -5.87 11.07
CA ARG A 100 -12.13 -7.21 10.88
C ARG A 100 -11.74 -7.91 12.19
N ASP A 101 -11.48 -7.16 13.28
CA ASP A 101 -11.12 -7.69 14.60
C ASP A 101 -12.32 -8.26 15.38
N SER A 102 -13.54 -7.83 15.05
CA SER A 102 -14.79 -8.20 15.74
C SER A 102 -15.46 -9.51 15.27
N GLY A 103 -14.74 -10.40 14.57
CA GLY A 103 -15.15 -11.81 14.43
C GLY A 103 -16.31 -12.12 13.47
N ASN A 104 -16.57 -11.33 12.43
CA ASN A 104 -17.54 -11.70 11.39
C ASN A 104 -17.06 -11.39 9.96
N ARG A 105 -17.64 -12.15 9.02
CA ARG A 105 -17.37 -12.32 7.59
C ARG A 105 -16.98 -11.03 6.85
N GLY A 106 -16.04 -11.21 5.91
CA GLY A 106 -15.49 -10.13 5.10
C GLY A 106 -16.56 -9.37 4.33
N VAL A 107 -16.71 -8.09 4.66
CA VAL A 107 -17.18 -7.01 3.78
C VAL A 107 -17.07 -5.68 4.54
N ALA A 108 -16.12 -4.83 4.13
CA ALA A 108 -16.10 -3.37 4.31
C ALA A 108 -14.89 -2.89 3.47
N ALA A 109 -15.05 -2.27 2.29
CA ALA A 109 -15.81 -1.07 2.03
C ALA A 109 -16.41 -1.08 0.61
N ARG A 110 -17.73 -0.85 0.49
CA ARG A 110 -18.44 -0.72 -0.80
C ARG A 110 -18.19 0.62 -1.54
N ARG A 111 -16.97 1.15 -1.48
CA ARG A 111 -16.57 2.31 -2.29
C ARG A 111 -15.16 2.20 -2.88
N TYR A 112 -14.36 1.26 -2.41
CA TYR A 112 -13.06 0.91 -2.96
C TYR A 112 -12.97 -0.61 -3.09
N ASP A 113 -12.99 -1.11 -4.33
CA ASP A 113 -12.74 -2.52 -4.66
C ASP A 113 -11.35 -2.66 -5.28
N PRO A 114 -10.31 -2.90 -4.46
CA PRO A 114 -8.94 -3.08 -4.95
C PRO A 114 -8.75 -4.32 -5.83
N TYR A 115 -9.74 -5.23 -5.89
CA TYR A 115 -9.66 -6.49 -6.62
C TYR A 115 -10.30 -6.42 -8.00
N ARG A 116 -11.11 -5.40 -8.30
CA ARG A 116 -11.77 -5.26 -9.60
C ARG A 116 -10.78 -5.15 -10.78
N ARG A 117 -9.59 -4.59 -10.54
CA ARG A 117 -8.52 -4.48 -11.56
C ARG A 117 -7.55 -5.68 -11.58
N TYR A 118 -7.67 -6.61 -10.64
CA TYR A 118 -6.80 -7.80 -10.55
C TYR A 118 -7.16 -8.87 -11.59
N ALA A 119 -8.46 -9.00 -11.89
CA ALA A 119 -8.93 -9.89 -12.95
C ALA A 119 -8.41 -9.46 -14.34
N GLU A 120 -8.22 -8.16 -14.56
CA GLU A 120 -7.72 -7.61 -15.82
C GLU A 120 -6.21 -7.84 -16.03
N TRP A 121 -5.45 -8.07 -14.94
CA TRP A 121 -3.99 -8.24 -14.98
C TRP A 121 -3.55 -9.71 -14.93
N THR A 122 -4.44 -10.64 -14.57
CA THR A 122 -4.15 -12.09 -14.50
C THR A 122 -4.90 -12.92 -15.55
N ALA A 123 -5.87 -12.35 -16.27
CA ALA A 123 -6.63 -13.04 -17.31
C ALA A 123 -6.09 -12.85 -18.74
N GLY A 124 -4.83 -12.47 -18.92
CA GLY A 124 -4.31 -12.16 -20.25
C GLY A 124 -2.79 -12.18 -20.40
N SER A 125 -2.20 -13.37 -20.36
CA SER A 125 -1.23 -13.91 -21.33
C SER A 125 -0.80 -15.32 -20.92
#